data_AF-A0A4E9F0N3-F1
#
_entry.id   AF-A0A4E9F0N3-F1
#
_cell.length_a   1.000
_cell.length_b   1.000
_cell.length_c   1.000
_cell.angle_alpha   90.00
_cell.angle_beta   90.00
_cell.angle_gamma   90.00
#
_symmetry.space_group_name_H-M   'P 1'
#
loop_
_entity.id
_entity.type
_entity.pdbx_description
1 polymer ?
#
loop_
_entity_poly.entity_id
_entity_poly.type
_entity_poly.pdbx_seq_one_letter_code
_entity_poly.pdbx_strand_id
1 'polypeptide(L)'
;MDKQILIVGLTCVDIINYAESFPIEDSDSRVLEQIWSAGGNATNNVVVLNQLNSHSILFSAIPINCSIITSLLTKVGISSKHCVHRLNGDLPTSTVIVNERTGSRTILHYRGQLQEPNCEEFQLAFPDISIFSWIHFEGRNFENLITMIKYVLVSRQNNEKPKLSLECEKVRDFETLENAIPLVDVVFVSKDFARKKGFRNKEEAVIGIQQKYGASHAIVICPWAEQGAAARHTTNGELISVDAYMEAGPAIDTLGAGDCFIACCIHFLNEGNSLRDVLVKACRITGKKVAKRGLLGLDVS
;
A
#
# COMPACT_ATOMS: atom_id res chain seq x y z
N MET A 1 -9.17 -24.49 0.66
CA MET A 1 -9.43 -23.25 1.42
C MET A 1 -8.87 -22.10 0.62
N ASP A 2 -9.65 -21.04 0.43
CA ASP A 2 -9.13 -19.80 -0.15
C ASP A 2 -8.06 -19.27 0.79
N LYS A 3 -6.81 -19.37 0.35
CA LYS A 3 -5.64 -19.00 1.14
C LYS A 3 -5.59 -17.49 1.31
N GLN A 4 -5.37 -17.04 2.55
CA GLN A 4 -5.55 -15.65 2.98
C GLN A 4 -4.44 -14.72 2.45
N ILE A 5 -4.73 -13.42 2.35
CA ILE A 5 -3.73 -12.38 2.04
C ILE A 5 -3.43 -11.57 3.30
N LEU A 6 -2.20 -11.59 3.78
CA LEU A 6 -1.77 -10.78 4.92
C LEU A 6 -1.16 -9.47 4.43
N ILE A 7 -1.59 -8.34 5.00
CA ILE A 7 -1.00 -7.03 4.75
C ILE A 7 -0.41 -6.49 6.05
N VAL A 8 0.88 -6.18 6.03
CA VAL A 8 1.68 -5.71 7.17
C VAL A 8 2.05 -4.25 6.95
N GLY A 9 1.69 -3.37 7.89
CA GLY A 9 2.07 -1.96 7.81
C GLY A 9 1.30 -1.05 8.76
N LEU A 10 0.91 0.11 8.27
CA LEU A 10 0.34 1.21 9.05
C LEU A 10 -1.19 1.18 9.08
N THR A 11 -1.70 1.47 10.27
CA THR A 11 -3.06 1.97 10.49
C THR A 11 -2.99 3.40 11.05
N CYS A 12 -3.72 4.32 10.44
CA CYS A 12 -3.92 5.68 10.94
C CYS A 12 -5.38 6.12 10.78
N VAL A 13 -5.69 7.30 11.29
CA VAL A 13 -6.94 8.01 10.94
C VAL A 13 -6.60 9.11 9.94
N ASP A 14 -7.29 9.11 8.81
CA ASP A 14 -7.25 10.22 7.86
C ASP A 14 -8.46 11.13 8.11
N ILE A 15 -8.19 12.37 8.50
CA ILE A 15 -9.16 13.46 8.61
C ILE A 15 -9.06 14.27 7.31
N ILE A 16 -9.97 13.98 6.39
CA ILE A 16 -9.97 14.52 5.04
C ILE A 16 -10.89 15.73 5.00
N ASN A 17 -10.31 16.88 4.67
CA ASN A 17 -10.99 18.17 4.56
C ASN A 17 -11.10 18.54 3.08
N TYR A 18 -12.31 18.49 2.53
CA TYR A 18 -12.58 18.97 1.18
C TYR A 18 -12.77 20.48 1.24
N ALA A 19 -11.89 21.20 0.55
CA ALA A 19 -11.90 22.66 0.51
C ALA A 19 -12.01 23.14 -0.93
N GLU A 20 -12.69 24.28 -1.12
CA GLU A 20 -12.79 24.91 -2.44
C GLU A 20 -11.43 25.38 -2.95
N SER A 21 -10.57 25.84 -2.04
CA SER A 21 -9.19 26.25 -2.34
C SER A 21 -8.27 25.97 -1.15
N PHE A 22 -6.95 26.02 -1.37
CA PHE A 22 -5.99 25.84 -0.29
C PHE A 22 -6.10 27.01 0.70
N PRO A 23 -6.11 26.75 2.02
CA PRO A 23 -6.26 27.83 3.01
C PRO A 23 -5.09 28.80 2.94
N ILE A 24 -5.37 30.07 3.21
CA ILE A 24 -4.34 31.09 3.36
C ILE A 24 -3.75 30.92 4.77
N GLU A 25 -2.41 31.03 4.89
CA GLU A 25 -1.74 31.02 6.19
C GLU A 25 -2.31 32.13 7.09
N ASP A 26 -2.48 31.83 8.38
CA ASP A 26 -3.07 32.74 9.37
C ASP A 26 -4.52 33.19 9.04
N SER A 27 -5.33 32.27 8.51
CA SER A 27 -6.75 32.51 8.21
C SER A 27 -7.68 31.40 8.68
N ASP A 28 -8.96 31.75 8.88
CA ASP A 28 -10.03 30.80 9.14
C ASP A 28 -10.71 30.40 7.82
N SER A 29 -10.69 29.11 7.50
CA SER A 29 -11.32 28.57 6.30
C SER A 29 -12.39 27.54 6.65
N ARG A 30 -13.60 27.70 6.11
CA ARG A 30 -14.65 26.69 6.22
C ARG A 30 -14.48 25.64 5.11
N VAL A 31 -14.40 24.37 5.52
CA VAL A 31 -14.34 23.23 4.60
C VAL A 31 -15.75 22.89 4.08
N LEU A 32 -15.84 22.36 2.86
CA LEU A 32 -17.08 21.93 2.23
C LEU A 32 -17.62 20.64 2.87
N GLU A 33 -16.72 19.71 3.17
CA GLU A 33 -17.02 18.44 3.83
C GLU A 33 -15.78 17.98 4.61
N GLN A 34 -16.00 17.30 5.73
CA GLN A 34 -14.95 16.60 6.46
C GLN A 34 -15.31 15.12 6.61
N ILE A 35 -14.37 14.25 6.26
CA ILE A 35 -14.52 12.80 6.37
C ILE A 35 -13.43 12.25 7.28
N TRP A 36 -13.82 11.37 8.20
CA TRP A 36 -12.90 10.58 9.00
C TRP A 36 -12.90 9.16 8.46
N SER A 37 -11.73 8.65 8.10
CA SER A 37 -11.54 7.30 7.57
C SER A 37 -10.39 6.60 8.28
N ALA A 38 -10.45 5.27 8.35
CA ALA A 38 -9.24 4.50 8.56
C ALA A 38 -8.33 4.68 7.32
N GLY A 39 -7.03 4.85 7.55
CA GLY A 39 -6.03 5.12 6.53
C GLY A 39 -4.70 4.44 6.84
N GLY A 40 -3.68 4.78 6.05
CA GLY A 40 -2.38 4.12 6.03
C GLY A 40 -2.32 3.07 4.92
N ASN A 41 -1.17 2.91 4.28
CA ASN A 41 -1.08 2.16 3.02
C ASN A 41 -1.59 0.73 3.19
N ALA A 42 -1.13 0.02 4.22
CA ALA A 42 -1.59 -1.33 4.54
C ALA A 42 -3.11 -1.41 4.76
N THR A 43 -3.66 -0.47 5.54
CA THR A 43 -5.11 -0.41 5.79
C THR A 43 -5.89 -0.16 4.50
N ASN A 44 -5.44 0.79 3.69
CA ASN A 44 -6.04 1.09 2.39
C ASN A 44 -5.97 -0.11 1.43
N ASN A 45 -4.87 -0.88 1.45
CA ASN A 45 -4.79 -2.10 0.65
C ASN A 45 -5.86 -3.11 1.07
N VAL A 46 -6.04 -3.34 2.37
CA VAL A 46 -7.05 -4.26 2.91
C VAL A 46 -8.47 -3.80 2.54
N VAL A 47 -8.76 -2.50 2.60
CA VAL A 47 -10.05 -1.93 2.15
C VAL A 47 -10.33 -2.25 0.68
N VAL A 48 -9.33 -2.16 -0.19
CA VAL A 48 -9.48 -2.46 -1.62
C VAL A 48 -9.59 -3.97 -1.85
N LEU A 49 -8.74 -4.76 -1.20
CA LEU A 49 -8.74 -6.23 -1.29
C LEU A 49 -10.10 -6.82 -0.88
N ASN A 50 -10.71 -6.30 0.19
CA ASN A 50 -12.04 -6.74 0.62
C ASN A 50 -13.13 -6.46 -0.44
N GLN A 51 -13.02 -5.34 -1.18
CA GLN A 51 -13.95 -5.02 -2.28
C GLN A 51 -13.72 -5.89 -3.52
N LEU A 52 -12.52 -6.45 -3.67
CA LEU A 52 -12.17 -7.46 -4.67
C LEU A 52 -12.46 -8.90 -4.19
N ASN A 53 -13.25 -9.06 -3.11
CA ASN A 53 -13.58 -10.36 -2.51
C ASN A 53 -12.36 -11.19 -2.06
N SER A 54 -11.23 -10.54 -1.79
CA SER A 54 -10.06 -11.23 -1.21
C SER A 54 -10.24 -11.41 0.29
N HIS A 55 -9.90 -12.58 0.80
CA HIS A 55 -9.85 -12.80 2.24
C HIS A 55 -8.56 -12.21 2.81
N SER A 56 -8.64 -10.95 3.28
CA SER A 56 -7.48 -10.19 3.71
C SER A 56 -7.42 -9.96 5.22
N ILE A 57 -6.20 -9.98 5.76
CA ILE A 57 -5.90 -9.73 7.18
C ILE A 57 -4.96 -8.53 7.27
N LEU A 58 -5.26 -7.62 8.21
CA LEU A 58 -4.41 -6.49 8.54
C LEU A 58 -3.55 -6.82 9.77
N PHE A 59 -2.23 -6.62 9.65
CA PHE A 59 -1.29 -6.66 10.77
C PHE A 59 -0.61 -5.29 10.91
N SER A 60 -0.98 -4.55 11.94
CA SER A 60 -0.49 -3.20 12.22
C SER A 60 -0.51 -2.94 13.72
N ALA A 61 0.11 -1.84 14.16
CA ALA A 61 -0.04 -1.37 15.54
C ALA A 61 -1.19 -0.37 15.65
N ILE A 62 -1.97 -0.48 16.73
CA ILE A 62 -2.98 0.51 17.13
C ILE A 62 -2.89 0.77 18.64
N PRO A 63 -3.25 1.98 19.12
CA PRO A 63 -3.30 2.21 20.56
C PRO A 63 -4.38 1.33 21.21
N ILE A 64 -4.10 0.85 22.43
CA ILE A 64 -5.10 0.15 23.23
C ILE A 64 -6.26 1.08 23.57
N ASN A 65 -7.48 0.52 23.67
CA ASN A 65 -8.68 1.27 24.06
C ASN A 65 -9.01 2.48 23.18
N CYS A 66 -8.49 2.57 21.96
CA CYS A 66 -8.86 3.60 20.99
C CYS A 66 -10.12 3.17 20.22
N SER A 67 -11.28 3.61 20.70
CA SER A 67 -12.57 3.29 20.08
C SER A 67 -12.71 3.86 18.67
N ILE A 68 -12.17 5.06 18.43
CA ILE A 68 -12.23 5.74 17.12
C ILE A 68 -11.67 4.84 16.02
N ILE A 69 -10.42 4.37 16.16
CA ILE A 69 -9.82 3.55 15.10
C ILE A 69 -10.51 2.20 14.98
N THR A 70 -10.91 1.59 16.09
CA THR A 70 -11.60 0.29 16.07
C THR A 70 -12.95 0.39 15.36
N SER A 71 -13.71 1.46 15.59
CA SER A 71 -14.97 1.74 14.90
C SER A 71 -14.75 2.02 13.42
N LEU A 72 -13.71 2.79 13.06
CA LEU A 72 -13.40 3.09 11.66
C LEU A 72 -12.98 1.84 10.88
N LEU A 73 -12.14 0.97 11.46
CA LEU A 73 -11.77 -0.33 10.88
C LEU A 73 -13.00 -1.23 10.70
N THR A 74 -13.85 -1.33 11.73
CA THR A 74 -15.08 -2.13 11.67
C THR A 74 -16.02 -1.64 10.57
N LYS A 75 -16.16 -0.31 10.40
CA LYS A 75 -17.00 0.31 9.36
C LYS A 75 -16.57 -0.09 7.94
N VAL A 76 -15.28 -0.38 7.73
CA VAL A 76 -14.74 -0.84 6.44
C VAL A 76 -14.54 -2.36 6.37
N GLY A 77 -15.12 -3.11 7.32
CA GLY A 77 -15.08 -4.57 7.33
C GLY A 77 -13.74 -5.16 7.74
N ILE A 78 -12.87 -4.40 8.42
CA ILE A 78 -11.56 -4.86 8.87
C ILE A 78 -11.62 -5.23 10.35
N SER A 79 -11.23 -6.47 10.66
CA SER A 79 -11.04 -6.93 12.03
C SER A 79 -9.70 -6.44 12.59
N SER A 80 -9.73 -5.81 13.76
CA SER A 80 -8.52 -5.43 14.50
C SER A 80 -7.91 -6.58 15.32
N LYS A 81 -8.48 -7.79 15.25
CA LYS A 81 -8.06 -8.96 16.07
C LYS A 81 -6.56 -9.26 16.01
N HIS A 82 -5.94 -9.08 14.85
CA HIS A 82 -4.52 -9.35 14.63
C HIS A 82 -3.65 -8.10 14.79
N CYS A 83 -4.23 -6.93 15.06
CA CYS A 83 -3.44 -5.73 15.31
C CYS A 83 -2.73 -5.84 16.68
N VAL A 84 -1.53 -5.27 16.76
CA VAL A 84 -0.78 -5.15 18.00
C VAL A 84 -1.30 -3.96 18.78
N HIS A 85 -1.87 -4.21 19.96
CA HIS A 85 -2.40 -3.17 20.83
C HIS A 85 -1.30 -2.59 21.72
N ARG A 86 -0.93 -1.33 21.47
CA ARG A 86 0.12 -0.63 22.21
C ARG A 86 -0.44 0.10 23.43
N LEU A 87 0.23 -0.06 24.58
CA LEU A 87 -0.11 0.67 25.81
C LEU A 87 0.30 2.16 25.75
N ASN A 88 1.37 2.47 25.00
CA ASN A 88 1.93 3.80 24.87
C ASN A 88 1.95 4.24 23.40
N GLY A 89 1.86 5.55 23.18
CA GLY A 89 1.81 6.16 21.86
C GLY A 89 0.39 6.54 21.46
N ASP A 90 0.28 7.64 20.71
CA ASP A 90 -0.99 8.15 20.20
C ASP A 90 -1.36 7.47 18.88
N LEU A 91 -2.63 7.60 18.51
CA LEU A 91 -3.13 7.16 17.21
C LEU A 91 -2.46 7.97 16.09
N PRO A 92 -1.73 7.32 15.15
CA PRO A 92 -1.24 8.01 13.98
C PRO A 92 -2.42 8.67 13.25
N THR A 93 -2.27 9.94 12.91
CA THR A 93 -3.35 10.75 12.34
C THR A 93 -2.82 11.60 11.20
N SER A 94 -3.49 11.56 10.05
CA SER A 94 -3.23 12.45 8.93
C SER A 94 -4.34 13.48 8.83
N THR A 95 -4.00 14.76 8.77
CA THR A 95 -4.91 15.81 8.33
C THR A 95 -4.64 16.07 6.86
N VAL A 96 -5.64 15.75 6.03
CA VAL A 96 -5.57 15.89 4.57
C VAL A 96 -6.41 17.08 4.14
N ILE A 97 -5.85 17.95 3.31
CA ILE A 97 -6.58 19.01 2.61
C ILE A 97 -6.69 18.58 1.15
N VAL A 98 -7.90 18.41 0.65
CA VAL A 98 -8.20 18.14 -0.75
C VAL A 98 -8.79 19.39 -1.37
N ASN A 99 -8.11 19.94 -2.38
CA ASN A 99 -8.59 21.11 -3.11
C ASN A 99 -9.46 20.66 -4.28
N GLU A 100 -10.77 20.87 -4.18
CA GLU A 100 -11.74 20.35 -5.16
C GLU A 100 -11.63 20.98 -6.54
N ARG A 101 -11.12 22.21 -6.63
CA ARG A 101 -10.93 22.88 -7.93
C ARG A 101 -9.78 22.29 -8.73
N THR A 102 -8.78 21.73 -8.07
CA THR A 102 -7.54 21.26 -8.71
C THR A 102 -7.30 19.76 -8.56
N GLY A 103 -8.03 19.08 -7.66
CA GLY A 103 -7.76 17.69 -7.27
C GLY A 103 -6.45 17.50 -6.49
N SER A 104 -5.76 18.59 -6.14
CA SER A 104 -4.51 18.53 -5.38
C SER A 104 -4.75 18.19 -3.92
N ARG A 105 -3.77 17.54 -3.28
CA ARG A 105 -3.83 17.16 -1.86
C ARG A 105 -2.59 17.57 -1.10
N THR A 106 -2.79 18.01 0.14
CA THR A 106 -1.71 18.26 1.11
C THR A 106 -1.97 17.42 2.34
N ILE A 107 -0.94 16.74 2.85
CA ILE A 107 -1.07 15.80 3.97
C ILE A 107 -0.13 16.23 5.09
N LEU A 108 -0.69 16.54 6.25
CA LEU A 108 0.02 16.73 7.50
C LEU A 108 -0.12 15.45 8.32
N HIS A 109 0.98 14.72 8.54
CA HIS A 109 0.92 13.41 9.17
C HIS A 109 1.61 13.42 10.54
N TYR A 110 0.85 13.08 11.58
CA TYR A 110 1.33 12.81 12.93
C TYR A 110 1.48 11.31 13.15
N ARG A 111 2.68 10.86 13.53
CA ARG A 111 2.98 9.43 13.73
C ARG A 111 2.55 8.89 15.10
N GLY A 112 2.21 9.77 16.05
CA GLY A 112 1.83 9.38 17.42
C GLY A 112 2.91 8.70 18.26
N GLN A 113 4.15 8.61 17.79
CA GLN A 113 5.22 7.83 18.44
C GLN A 113 4.77 6.38 18.78
N LEU A 114 3.83 5.84 18.01
CA LEU A 114 3.33 4.50 18.19
C LEU A 114 4.38 3.52 17.69
N GLN A 115 4.78 2.57 18.54
CA GLN A 115 5.77 1.57 18.16
C GLN A 115 5.19 0.60 17.11
N GLU A 116 5.85 0.50 15.98
CA GLU A 116 5.52 -0.45 14.90
C GLU A 116 5.65 -1.91 15.40
N PRO A 117 4.91 -2.88 14.83
CA PRO A 117 5.05 -4.30 15.19
C PRO A 117 6.47 -4.84 15.01
N ASN A 118 6.89 -5.74 15.89
CA ASN A 118 8.18 -6.43 15.81
C ASN A 118 8.04 -7.88 15.34
N CYS A 119 9.16 -8.55 15.07
CA CYS A 119 9.14 -9.93 14.54
C CYS A 119 8.59 -10.97 15.53
N GLU A 120 8.83 -10.81 16.83
CA GLU A 120 8.31 -11.73 17.85
C GLU A 120 6.77 -11.69 17.90
N GLU A 121 6.21 -10.48 17.83
CA GLU A 121 4.76 -10.25 17.76
C GLU A 121 4.16 -10.83 16.48
N PHE A 122 4.86 -10.69 15.35
CA PHE A 122 4.46 -11.29 14.08
C PHE A 122 4.42 -12.82 14.17
N GLN A 123 5.45 -13.45 14.75
CA GLN A 123 5.53 -14.90 14.94
C GLN A 123 4.43 -15.41 15.88
N LEU A 124 4.14 -14.67 16.95
CA LEU A 124 3.08 -15.03 17.88
C LEU A 124 1.70 -14.95 17.23
N ALA A 125 1.46 -13.92 16.41
CA ALA A 125 0.21 -13.75 15.69
C ALA A 125 0.02 -14.80 14.58
N PHE A 126 1.11 -15.22 13.94
CA PHE A 126 1.10 -16.09 12.76
C PHE A 126 2.14 -17.21 12.84
N PRO A 127 1.99 -18.18 13.76
CA PRO A 127 2.94 -19.27 13.93
C PRO A 127 2.95 -20.25 12.74
N ASP A 128 1.85 -20.32 11.98
CA ASP A 128 1.75 -21.07 10.74
C ASP A 128 1.52 -20.12 9.56
N ILE A 129 2.57 -19.86 8.79
CA ILE A 129 2.50 -18.99 7.61
C ILE A 129 1.82 -19.66 6.41
N SER A 130 1.58 -20.98 6.45
CA SER A 130 1.12 -21.76 5.28
C SER A 130 -0.34 -21.49 4.94
N ILE A 131 -1.08 -20.88 5.88
CA ILE A 131 -2.45 -20.38 5.72
C ILE A 131 -2.53 -19.25 4.70
N PHE A 132 -1.42 -18.53 4.47
CA PHE A 132 -1.36 -17.40 3.55
C PHE A 132 -1.02 -17.85 2.13
N SER A 133 -1.67 -17.22 1.15
CA SER A 133 -1.24 -17.26 -0.25
C SER A 133 -0.25 -16.14 -0.55
N TRP A 134 -0.38 -15.03 0.17
CA TRP A 134 0.39 -13.82 -0.06
C TRP A 134 0.61 -13.07 1.26
N ILE A 135 1.81 -12.50 1.43
CA ILE A 135 2.12 -11.54 2.50
C ILE A 135 2.75 -10.29 1.88
N HIS A 136 2.11 -9.14 2.08
CA HIS A 136 2.60 -7.84 1.64
C HIS A 136 3.16 -7.04 2.81
N PHE A 137 4.32 -6.44 2.64
CA PHE A 137 4.97 -5.55 3.60
C PHE A 137 5.03 -4.13 3.06
N GLU A 138 4.45 -3.20 3.80
CA GLU A 138 4.71 -1.77 3.64
C GLU A 138 6.15 -1.48 4.11
N GLY A 139 6.95 -0.79 3.30
CA GLY A 139 8.37 -0.49 3.58
C GLY A 139 8.58 0.45 4.78
N ARG A 140 8.57 -0.09 5.99
CA ARG A 140 8.78 0.62 7.27
C ARG A 140 9.36 -0.33 8.33
N ASN A 141 9.79 0.24 9.46
CA ASN A 141 10.42 -0.49 10.58
C ASN A 141 11.46 -1.52 10.11
N PHE A 142 12.45 -1.06 9.35
CA PHE A 142 13.21 -1.90 8.41
C PHE A 142 13.92 -3.11 9.03
N GLU A 143 14.50 -2.95 10.22
CA GLU A 143 15.15 -4.06 10.93
C GLU A 143 14.14 -5.18 11.19
N ASN A 144 12.98 -4.83 11.75
CA ASN A 144 11.91 -5.79 12.01
C ASN A 144 11.32 -6.36 10.71
N LEU A 145 11.10 -5.52 9.69
CA LEU A 145 10.60 -5.95 8.39
C LEU A 145 11.50 -7.02 7.77
N ILE A 146 12.82 -6.83 7.78
CA ILE A 146 13.76 -7.83 7.26
C ILE A 146 13.69 -9.12 8.08
N THR A 147 13.61 -9.03 9.42
CA THR A 147 13.49 -10.23 10.25
C THR A 147 12.16 -10.98 10.04
N MET A 148 11.05 -10.27 9.82
CA MET A 148 9.76 -10.88 9.47
C MET A 148 9.83 -11.59 8.12
N ILE A 149 10.39 -10.94 7.09
CA ILE A 149 10.58 -11.56 5.77
C ILE A 149 11.44 -12.83 5.90
N LYS A 150 12.57 -12.75 6.62
CA LYS A 150 13.43 -13.92 6.86
C LYS A 150 12.70 -15.04 7.61
N TYR A 151 11.88 -14.71 8.60
CA TYR A 151 11.05 -15.70 9.29
C TYR A 151 10.10 -16.42 8.33
N VAL A 152 9.41 -15.68 7.44
CA VAL A 152 8.53 -16.30 6.44
C VAL A 152 9.32 -17.16 5.45
N LEU A 153 10.47 -16.69 4.97
CA LEU A 153 11.33 -17.45 4.05
C LEU A 153 11.79 -18.79 4.67
N VAL A 154 12.24 -18.76 5.93
CA VAL A 154 12.64 -19.98 6.66
C VAL A 154 11.43 -20.90 6.88
N SER A 155 10.29 -20.34 7.27
CA SER A 155 9.07 -21.11 7.58
C SER A 155 8.44 -21.73 6.34
N ARG A 156 8.49 -21.07 5.18
CA ARG A 156 7.96 -21.62 3.91
C ARG A 156 8.89 -22.66 3.28
N GLN A 157 10.16 -22.71 3.68
CA GLN A 157 11.18 -23.60 3.11
C GLN A 157 11.24 -23.45 1.58
N ASN A 158 11.07 -24.54 0.83
CA ASN A 158 11.04 -24.56 -0.64
C ASN A 158 9.63 -24.36 -1.23
N ASN A 159 8.61 -24.13 -0.39
CA ASN A 159 7.27 -23.86 -0.90
C ASN A 159 7.22 -22.49 -1.56
N GLU A 160 6.54 -22.38 -2.70
CA GLU A 160 6.33 -21.11 -3.41
C GLU A 160 5.40 -20.14 -2.67
N LYS A 161 4.63 -20.64 -1.68
CA LYS A 161 3.64 -19.85 -0.94
C LYS A 161 3.97 -19.76 0.56
N PRO A 162 3.67 -18.63 1.21
CA PRO A 162 3.08 -17.43 0.62
C PRO A 162 4.06 -16.67 -0.29
N LYS A 163 3.55 -16.04 -1.36
CA LYS A 163 4.31 -15.05 -2.12
C LYS A 163 4.55 -13.82 -1.25
N LEU A 164 5.73 -13.25 -1.33
CA LEU A 164 6.13 -12.06 -0.58
C LEU A 164 6.15 -10.86 -1.51
N SER A 165 5.55 -9.76 -1.07
CA SER A 165 5.72 -8.48 -1.75
C SER A 165 6.12 -7.33 -0.83
N LEU A 166 6.88 -6.39 -1.36
CA LEU A 166 7.38 -5.21 -0.64
C LEU A 166 6.96 -3.93 -1.35
N GLU A 167 6.44 -2.95 -0.60
CA GLU A 167 6.23 -1.59 -1.08
C GLU A 167 7.42 -0.69 -0.73
N CYS A 168 8.04 -0.10 -1.75
CA CYS A 168 9.08 0.93 -1.64
C CYS A 168 8.48 2.31 -1.96
N GLU A 169 7.90 2.95 -0.95
CA GLU A 169 7.24 4.27 -1.08
C GLU A 169 8.10 5.41 -0.50
N LYS A 170 8.32 5.42 0.81
CA LYS A 170 9.09 6.49 1.47
C LYS A 170 10.57 6.39 1.17
N VAL A 171 11.12 7.50 0.69
CA VAL A 171 12.56 7.76 0.68
C VAL A 171 13.02 8.07 2.11
N ARG A 172 14.03 7.36 2.59
CA ARG A 172 14.74 7.70 3.84
C ARG A 172 16.23 7.79 3.55
N ASP A 173 16.95 8.55 4.37
CA ASP A 173 18.37 8.83 4.15
C ASP A 173 19.30 7.66 4.53
N PHE A 174 18.75 6.57 5.07
CA PHE A 174 19.48 5.36 5.44
C PHE A 174 19.02 4.16 4.59
N GLU A 175 19.99 3.46 3.99
CA GLU A 175 19.81 2.38 3.00
C GLU A 175 19.47 1.02 3.63
N THR A 176 18.45 0.96 4.48
CA THR A 176 18.05 -0.30 5.10
C THR A 176 16.89 -0.98 4.40
N LEU A 177 16.03 -0.23 3.68
CA LEU A 177 14.87 -0.81 2.99
C LEU A 177 15.31 -1.64 1.78
N GLU A 178 16.34 -1.17 1.08
CA GLU A 178 16.89 -1.76 -0.13
C GLU A 178 17.39 -3.19 0.09
N ASN A 179 17.84 -3.49 1.32
CA ASN A 179 18.26 -4.84 1.71
C ASN A 179 17.11 -5.87 1.74
N ALA A 180 15.86 -5.40 1.78
CA ALA A 180 14.68 -6.27 1.69
C ALA A 180 14.25 -6.55 0.24
N ILE A 181 14.64 -5.69 -0.72
CA ILE A 181 14.28 -5.82 -2.14
C ILE A 181 14.65 -7.19 -2.72
N PRO A 182 15.88 -7.74 -2.51
CA PRO A 182 16.24 -9.05 -3.04
C PRO A 182 15.67 -10.24 -2.24
N LEU A 183 14.83 -10.02 -1.23
CA LEU A 183 14.27 -11.08 -0.38
C LEU A 183 12.82 -11.45 -0.73
N VAL A 184 12.18 -10.70 -1.63
CA VAL A 184 10.74 -10.83 -1.92
C VAL A 184 10.49 -11.21 -3.37
N ASP A 185 9.30 -11.76 -3.65
CA ASP A 185 8.94 -12.25 -4.97
C ASP A 185 8.37 -11.12 -5.87
N VAL A 186 7.82 -10.05 -5.27
CA VAL A 186 7.29 -8.87 -5.97
C VAL A 186 7.68 -7.57 -5.26
N VAL A 187 8.16 -6.58 -6.01
CA VAL A 187 8.55 -5.26 -5.48
C VAL A 187 7.70 -4.19 -6.14
N PHE A 188 6.94 -3.46 -5.34
CA PHE A 188 6.24 -2.25 -5.75
C PHE A 188 7.11 -1.04 -5.49
N VAL A 189 7.36 -0.23 -6.52
CA VAL A 189 8.24 0.94 -6.43
C VAL A 189 7.46 2.18 -6.76
N SER A 190 7.34 3.10 -5.80
CA SER A 190 6.66 4.37 -6.05
C SER A 190 7.48 5.27 -6.99
N LYS A 191 6.77 6.18 -7.68
CA LYS A 191 7.37 7.26 -8.49
C LYS A 191 8.42 8.07 -7.72
N ASP A 192 8.15 8.38 -6.45
CA ASP A 192 9.04 9.20 -5.63
C ASP A 192 10.30 8.44 -5.20
N PHE A 193 10.16 7.17 -4.81
CA PHE A 193 11.30 6.30 -4.53
C PHE A 193 12.17 6.13 -5.78
N ALA A 194 11.55 5.85 -6.94
CA ALA A 194 12.27 5.70 -8.21
C ALA A 194 13.05 6.97 -8.59
N ARG A 195 12.43 8.15 -8.48
CA ARG A 195 13.06 9.45 -8.75
C ARG A 195 14.26 9.71 -7.85
N LYS A 196 14.15 9.42 -6.54
CA LYS A 196 15.29 9.55 -5.62
C LYS A 196 16.44 8.64 -6.01
N LYS A 197 16.17 7.44 -6.53
CA LYS A 197 17.21 6.52 -7.01
C LYS A 197 17.78 6.89 -8.37
N GLY A 198 17.30 7.97 -9.00
CA GLY A 198 17.84 8.54 -10.23
C GLY A 198 17.10 8.12 -11.50
N PHE A 199 15.98 7.38 -11.38
CA PHE A 199 15.19 6.93 -12.53
C PHE A 199 14.19 7.99 -12.96
N ARG A 200 14.02 8.18 -14.28
CA ARG A 200 13.24 9.30 -14.84
C ARG A 200 11.82 8.91 -15.25
N ASN A 201 11.59 7.63 -15.51
CA ASN A 201 10.31 7.05 -15.90
C ASN A 201 10.15 5.65 -15.29
N LYS A 202 8.93 5.10 -15.43
CA LYS A 202 8.55 3.78 -14.89
C LYS A 202 9.33 2.63 -15.52
N GLU A 203 9.67 2.70 -16.80
CA GLU A 203 10.45 1.68 -17.53
C GLU A 203 11.90 1.60 -17.01
N GLU A 204 12.57 2.74 -16.89
CA GLU A 204 13.90 2.85 -16.29
C GLU A 204 13.89 2.35 -14.84
N ALA A 205 12.84 2.70 -14.08
CA ALA A 205 12.72 2.29 -12.69
C ALA A 205 12.64 0.76 -12.55
N VAL A 206 11.76 0.07 -13.31
CA VAL A 206 11.64 -1.39 -13.17
C VAL A 206 12.91 -2.14 -13.57
N ILE A 207 13.60 -1.68 -14.63
CA ILE A 207 14.88 -2.28 -15.06
C ILE A 207 15.97 -2.00 -14.02
N GLY A 208 16.10 -0.73 -13.63
CA GLY A 208 17.17 -0.25 -12.76
C GLY A 208 17.08 -0.80 -11.34
N ILE A 209 15.88 -0.99 -10.79
CA ILE A 209 15.68 -1.59 -9.46
C ILE A 209 16.15 -3.05 -9.45
N GLN A 210 15.78 -3.85 -10.46
CA GLN A 210 16.23 -5.24 -10.56
C GLN A 210 17.76 -5.33 -10.64
N GLN A 211 18.38 -4.49 -11.49
CA GLN A 211 19.83 -4.50 -11.69
C GLN A 211 20.59 -3.98 -10.46
N LYS A 212 20.14 -2.86 -9.89
CA LYS A 212 20.85 -2.19 -8.78
C LYS A 212 20.82 -2.99 -7.49
N TYR A 213 19.75 -3.72 -7.22
CA TYR A 213 19.55 -4.42 -5.95
C TYR A 213 19.54 -5.96 -6.08
N GLY A 214 19.93 -6.51 -7.23
CA GLY A 214 20.04 -7.97 -7.41
C GLY A 214 18.69 -8.70 -7.35
N ALA A 215 17.60 -8.04 -7.73
CA ALA A 215 16.24 -8.58 -7.66
C ALA A 215 15.76 -9.16 -9.00
N SER A 216 16.65 -9.84 -9.73
CA SER A 216 16.32 -10.46 -11.02
C SER A 216 15.28 -11.58 -10.92
N HIS A 217 15.13 -12.17 -9.73
CA HIS A 217 14.13 -13.19 -9.43
C HIS A 217 12.76 -12.61 -9.03
N ALA A 218 12.65 -11.29 -8.83
CA ALA A 218 11.44 -10.63 -8.38
C ALA A 218 10.74 -9.88 -9.53
N ILE A 219 9.41 -9.89 -9.54
CA ILE A 219 8.64 -9.00 -10.42
C ILE A 219 8.76 -7.59 -9.84
N VAL A 220 9.21 -6.63 -10.62
CA VAL A 220 9.22 -5.21 -10.19
C VAL A 220 8.09 -4.48 -10.91
N ILE A 221 7.25 -3.78 -10.16
CA ILE A 221 6.10 -3.02 -10.64
C ILE A 221 6.25 -1.56 -10.19
N CYS A 222 6.13 -0.62 -11.12
CA CYS A 222 6.26 0.81 -10.87
C CYS A 222 5.09 1.59 -11.47
N PRO A 223 4.08 1.99 -10.65
CA PRO A 223 3.08 2.97 -11.06
C PRO A 223 3.69 4.37 -11.13
N TRP A 224 3.24 5.16 -12.11
CA TRP A 224 3.74 6.51 -12.40
C TRP A 224 2.63 7.54 -12.58
N ALA A 225 1.58 7.39 -11.76
CA ALA A 225 0.40 8.25 -11.75
C ALA A 225 -0.28 8.31 -13.14
N GLU A 226 -0.45 9.49 -13.71
CA GLU A 226 -1.13 9.72 -14.99
C GLU A 226 -0.48 9.01 -16.19
N GLN A 227 0.77 8.57 -16.05
CA GLN A 227 1.47 7.82 -17.10
C GLN A 227 1.23 6.32 -17.03
N GLY A 228 0.42 5.82 -16.09
CA GLY A 228 0.11 4.40 -15.94
C GLY A 228 1.16 3.65 -15.12
N ALA A 229 1.49 2.42 -15.53
CA ALA A 229 2.43 1.58 -14.81
C ALA A 229 3.30 0.76 -15.76
N ALA A 230 4.48 0.39 -15.27
CA ALA A 230 5.33 -0.60 -15.92
C ALA A 230 5.63 -1.75 -14.96
N ALA A 231 5.90 -2.92 -15.50
CA ALA A 231 6.39 -4.06 -14.76
C ALA A 231 7.41 -4.84 -15.57
N ARG A 232 8.28 -5.57 -14.87
CA ARG A 232 9.24 -6.47 -15.51
C ARG A 232 9.15 -7.88 -14.95
N HIS A 233 9.01 -8.85 -15.85
CA HIS A 233 8.85 -10.27 -15.49
C HIS A 233 10.20 -10.92 -15.14
N THR A 234 10.18 -11.96 -14.32
CA THR A 234 11.36 -12.61 -13.73
C THR A 234 12.05 -13.58 -14.68
N THR A 235 11.28 -14.33 -15.48
CA THR A 235 11.81 -15.44 -16.28
C THR A 235 12.36 -15.01 -17.65
N ASN A 236 11.69 -14.07 -18.33
CA ASN A 236 12.05 -13.64 -19.69
C ASN A 236 12.62 -12.20 -19.71
N GLY A 237 12.59 -11.49 -18.57
CA GLY A 237 13.00 -10.10 -18.49
C GLY A 237 12.11 -9.13 -19.28
N GLU A 238 10.93 -9.57 -19.72
CA GLU A 238 9.99 -8.78 -20.52
C GLU A 238 9.53 -7.55 -19.75
N LEU A 239 9.68 -6.40 -20.38
CA LEU A 239 9.17 -5.12 -19.92
C LEU A 239 7.75 -4.94 -20.46
N ILE A 240 6.79 -4.81 -19.56
CA ILE A 240 5.41 -4.48 -19.88
C ILE A 240 5.17 -3.05 -19.42
N SER A 241 4.65 -2.22 -20.32
CA SER A 241 4.20 -0.86 -20.02
C SER A 241 2.75 -0.71 -20.44
N VAL A 242 1.94 -0.12 -19.56
CA VAL A 242 0.54 0.22 -19.81
C VAL A 242 0.28 1.66 -19.42
N ASP A 243 -0.59 2.33 -20.18
CA ASP A 243 -1.04 3.68 -19.86
C ASP A 243 -2.05 3.68 -18.72
N ALA A 244 -2.19 4.83 -18.06
CA ALA A 244 -3.25 4.99 -17.06
C ALA A 244 -4.61 4.93 -17.75
N TYR A 245 -5.60 4.38 -17.06
CA TYR A 245 -6.98 4.52 -17.46
C TYR A 245 -7.48 5.89 -17.00
N MET A 246 -7.95 6.72 -17.94
CA MET A 246 -8.58 7.99 -17.62
C MET A 246 -10.09 7.84 -17.73
N GLU A 247 -10.75 7.82 -16.58
CA GLU A 247 -12.21 7.87 -16.49
C GLU A 247 -12.71 9.22 -17.00
N ALA A 248 -13.93 9.27 -17.52
CA ALA A 248 -14.51 10.51 -18.01
C ALA A 248 -14.72 11.52 -16.85
N GLY A 249 -14.04 12.66 -16.91
CA GLY A 249 -14.19 13.76 -15.94
C GLY A 249 -12.88 14.15 -15.25
N PRO A 250 -12.93 15.12 -14.32
CA PRO A 250 -11.76 15.54 -13.56
C PRO A 250 -11.37 14.48 -12.52
N ALA A 251 -10.08 14.42 -12.18
CA ALA A 251 -9.65 13.72 -10.97
C ALA A 251 -10.16 14.48 -9.74
N ILE A 252 -10.94 13.80 -8.90
CA ILE A 252 -11.59 14.36 -7.71
C ILE A 252 -10.75 14.10 -6.46
N ASP A 253 -10.31 12.86 -6.26
CA ASP A 253 -9.56 12.46 -5.08
C ASP A 253 -8.50 11.41 -5.43
N THR A 254 -7.24 11.81 -5.32
CA THR A 254 -6.08 10.95 -5.58
C THR A 254 -5.53 10.24 -4.33
N LEU A 255 -6.12 10.47 -3.14
CA LEU A 255 -5.70 9.84 -1.89
C LEU A 255 -5.92 8.33 -1.94
N GLY A 256 -4.89 7.54 -1.63
CA GLY A 256 -4.96 6.08 -1.67
C GLY A 256 -4.99 5.47 -3.09
N ALA A 257 -4.74 6.25 -4.15
CA ALA A 257 -4.67 5.70 -5.51
C ALA A 257 -3.51 4.69 -5.69
N GLY A 258 -2.35 4.95 -5.08
CA GLY A 258 -1.24 4.00 -5.05
C GLY A 258 -1.62 2.71 -4.32
N ASP A 259 -2.26 2.84 -3.16
CA ASP A 259 -2.71 1.70 -2.35
C ASP A 259 -3.77 0.86 -3.09
N CYS A 260 -4.69 1.52 -3.80
CA CYS A 260 -5.66 0.87 -4.67
C CYS A 260 -4.97 0.06 -5.77
N PHE A 261 -4.00 0.67 -6.45
CA PHE A 261 -3.25 0.01 -7.51
C PHE A 261 -2.49 -1.22 -7.00
N ILE A 262 -1.76 -1.10 -5.89
CA ILE A 262 -1.00 -2.20 -5.28
C ILE A 262 -1.94 -3.33 -4.87
N ALA A 263 -3.05 -3.04 -4.20
CA ALA A 263 -4.03 -4.03 -3.80
C ALA A 263 -4.64 -4.78 -5.00
N CYS A 264 -4.99 -4.06 -6.07
CA CYS A 264 -5.44 -4.68 -7.31
C CYS A 264 -4.36 -5.61 -7.90
N CYS A 265 -3.10 -5.16 -7.92
CA CYS A 265 -2.00 -5.98 -8.41
C CYS A 265 -1.83 -7.26 -7.59
N ILE A 266 -1.83 -7.16 -6.26
CA ILE A 266 -1.75 -8.30 -5.35
C ILE A 266 -2.88 -9.29 -5.63
N HIS A 267 -4.12 -8.80 -5.69
CA HIS A 267 -5.30 -9.63 -5.96
C HIS A 267 -5.17 -10.41 -7.28
N PHE A 268 -4.97 -9.71 -8.40
CA PHE A 268 -4.96 -10.37 -9.71
C PHE A 268 -3.74 -11.27 -9.92
N LEU A 269 -2.58 -10.92 -9.34
CA LEU A 269 -1.41 -11.82 -9.34
C LEU A 269 -1.67 -13.08 -8.51
N ASN A 270 -2.38 -12.95 -7.39
CA ASN A 270 -2.72 -14.09 -6.54
C ASN A 270 -3.73 -15.03 -7.20
N GLU A 271 -4.62 -14.49 -8.04
CA GLU A 271 -5.53 -15.26 -8.90
C GLU A 271 -4.86 -15.89 -10.13
N GLY A 272 -3.57 -15.59 -10.39
CA GLY A 272 -2.82 -16.18 -11.51
C GLY A 272 -3.05 -15.48 -12.86
N ASN A 273 -3.52 -14.23 -12.86
CA ASN A 273 -3.62 -13.44 -14.09
C ASN A 273 -2.23 -13.16 -14.68
N SER A 274 -2.16 -12.92 -16.00
CA SER A 274 -0.91 -12.49 -16.65
C SER A 274 -0.48 -11.12 -16.13
N LEU A 275 0.83 -10.85 -16.15
CA LEU A 275 1.35 -9.57 -15.65
C LEU A 275 0.79 -8.36 -16.44
N ARG A 276 0.50 -8.53 -17.74
CA ARG A 276 -0.16 -7.49 -18.54
C ARG A 276 -1.59 -7.24 -18.06
N ASP A 277 -2.38 -8.31 -17.87
CA ASP A 277 -3.77 -8.18 -17.41
C ASP A 277 -3.85 -7.56 -16.01
N VAL A 278 -2.92 -7.94 -15.12
CA VAL A 278 -2.77 -7.35 -13.79
C VAL A 278 -2.62 -5.84 -13.90
N LEU A 279 -1.69 -5.35 -14.72
CA LEU A 279 -1.47 -3.91 -14.86
C LEU A 279 -2.68 -3.20 -15.48
N VAL A 280 -3.28 -3.76 -16.53
CA VAL A 280 -4.46 -3.17 -17.18
C VAL A 280 -5.63 -3.05 -16.20
N LYS A 281 -5.95 -4.11 -15.47
CA LYS A 281 -7.05 -4.11 -14.49
C LYS A 281 -6.75 -3.17 -13.32
N ALA A 282 -5.53 -3.19 -12.78
CA ALA A 282 -5.15 -2.30 -11.68
C ALA A 282 -5.19 -0.83 -12.09
N CYS A 283 -4.67 -0.47 -13.27
CA CYS A 283 -4.76 0.88 -13.83
C CYS A 283 -6.21 1.29 -14.06
N ARG A 284 -7.06 0.39 -14.57
CA ARG A 284 -8.49 0.65 -14.78
C ARG A 284 -9.21 0.99 -13.48
N ILE A 285 -9.18 0.09 -12.49
CA ILE A 285 -9.87 0.29 -11.20
C ILE A 285 -9.35 1.56 -10.51
N THR A 286 -8.03 1.79 -10.54
CA THR A 286 -7.43 2.99 -9.94
C THR A 286 -7.83 4.27 -10.69
N GLY A 287 -7.92 4.21 -12.03
CA GLY A 287 -8.40 5.32 -12.86
C GLY A 287 -9.84 5.71 -12.54
N LYS A 288 -10.70 4.73 -12.29
CA LYS A 288 -12.07 4.97 -11.80
C LYS A 288 -12.09 5.53 -10.38
N LYS A 289 -11.23 5.01 -9.50
CA LYS A 289 -11.09 5.47 -8.11
C LYS A 289 -10.76 6.95 -8.04
N VAL A 290 -9.86 7.46 -8.89
CA VAL A 290 -9.44 8.87 -8.81
C VAL A 290 -10.54 9.85 -9.24
N ALA A 291 -11.54 9.38 -9.99
CA ALA A 291 -12.70 10.17 -10.40
C ALA A 291 -13.81 10.25 -9.34
N LYS A 292 -13.58 9.74 -8.12
CA LYS A 292 -14.54 9.83 -7.00
C LYS A 292 -13.84 10.03 -5.66
N ARG A 293 -14.59 10.51 -4.67
CA ARG A 293 -14.12 10.66 -3.29
C ARG A 293 -13.95 9.30 -2.58
N GLY A 294 -12.87 9.15 -1.84
CA GLY A 294 -12.62 8.02 -0.94
C GLY A 294 -12.24 6.71 -1.65
N LEU A 295 -12.15 5.64 -0.86
CA LEU A 295 -11.69 4.31 -1.30
C LEU A 295 -12.79 3.23 -1.24
N LEU A 296 -14.01 3.59 -0.82
CA LEU A 296 -15.14 2.66 -0.73
C LEU A 296 -16.05 2.73 -1.95
N GLY A 297 -16.71 1.62 -2.27
CA GLY A 297 -17.59 1.49 -3.42
C GLY A 297 -16.83 1.62 -4.74
N LEU A 298 -15.68 0.95 -4.86
CA LEU A 298 -14.90 0.91 -6.09
C LEU A 298 -15.69 0.23 -7.21
N ASP A 299 -15.63 0.79 -8.41
CA ASP A 299 -16.06 0.08 -9.61
C ASP A 299 -14.95 -0.88 -10.03
N VAL A 300 -15.15 -2.16 -9.71
CA VAL A 300 -14.20 -3.24 -9.97
C VAL A 300 -14.39 -3.92 -11.33
N SER A 301 -15.26 -3.37 -12.20
CA SER A 301 -15.55 -3.87 -13.56
C SER A 301 -14.64 -3.30 -14.65
#